data_AF-A3LZX7-F1
#
_entry.id   AF-A3LZX7-F1
#
_cell.length_a   1.000
_cell.length_b   1.000
_cell.length_c   1.000
_cell.angle_alpha   90.00
_cell.angle_beta   90.00
_cell.angle_gamma   90.00
#
_symmetry.space_group_name_H-M   'P 1'
#
loop_
_entity.id
_entity.type
_entity.pdbx_description
1 polymer ?
#
loop_
_entity_poly.entity_id
_entity_poly.type
_entity_poly.pdbx_seq_one_letter_code
_entity_poly.pdbx_strand_id
1 'polypeptide(L)'
;MANSTIVSSEHPDKSVASQDENPVSRVQFSGDADEFVSIGGHKYHRHELMQAFGGNLNPGLSPYPKRTINPVPVGLAAFSLTLFVFCMYTAEAMGIKIPNVMIGSACFYGGTVQMLCGILTFLNGNTFGATVITSFGAFWLSFMAIFVEDFGIAQAYTDPKMFSNAVGFFLLGWAILIWVLTILTLKSTVPIFAFFFLLALAFTLLSSGYMVNRVNVKKAGAIIGAVDSFISWYLAFAGTSNRQNSYITSYHLPMPTFGKKGAFEHKPFRGPQL
;
A
#
# COMPACT_ATOMS: atom_id res chain seq x y z
N MET A 1 39.31 40.40 -52.38
CA MET A 1 39.57 40.16 -50.94
C MET A 1 38.24 40.15 -50.20
N ALA A 2 37.97 39.02 -49.53
CA ALA A 2 37.07 38.70 -48.41
C ALA A 2 35.74 39.47 -48.11
N ASN A 3 34.65 38.69 -48.13
CA ASN A 3 33.52 38.51 -47.17
C ASN A 3 32.76 39.70 -46.54
N SER A 4 31.42 39.68 -46.63
CA SER A 4 30.56 38.90 -45.71
C SER A 4 29.08 38.93 -46.12
N THR A 5 28.38 37.83 -45.84
CA THR A 5 26.97 37.52 -46.18
C THR A 5 26.24 37.27 -44.86
N ILE A 6 24.99 37.76 -44.67
CA ILE A 6 23.84 36.98 -44.13
C ILE A 6 22.53 37.62 -44.63
N VAL A 7 21.71 36.84 -45.33
CA VAL A 7 20.30 37.12 -45.66
C VAL A 7 19.43 36.02 -45.04
N SER A 8 18.32 36.42 -44.44
CA SER A 8 17.30 35.61 -43.77
C SER A 8 16.49 34.75 -44.76
N SER A 9 16.09 33.53 -44.38
CA SER A 9 15.06 32.74 -45.09
C SER A 9 14.27 31.80 -44.14
N GLU A 10 13.04 31.48 -44.56
CA GLU A 10 11.86 31.05 -43.80
C GLU A 10 11.71 29.54 -43.49
N HIS A 11 10.93 29.23 -42.43
CA HIS A 11 9.97 28.11 -42.13
C HIS A 11 10.31 26.60 -42.35
N PRO A 12 9.55 25.58 -41.84
CA PRO A 12 8.54 25.48 -40.76
C PRO A 12 8.66 24.22 -39.82
N ASP A 13 7.83 24.19 -38.77
CA ASP A 13 7.29 23.08 -37.93
C ASP A 13 8.05 21.75 -37.70
N LYS A 14 8.21 21.39 -36.40
CA LYS A 14 7.89 20.04 -35.86
C LYS A 14 7.86 19.98 -34.32
N SER A 15 6.69 19.59 -33.85
CA SER A 15 6.22 19.13 -32.53
C SER A 15 7.17 18.37 -31.58
N VAL A 16 7.08 18.75 -30.30
CA VAL A 16 6.98 17.95 -29.05
C VAL A 16 8.20 17.14 -28.59
N ALA A 17 8.80 17.54 -27.46
CA ALA A 17 8.92 16.71 -26.25
C ALA A 17 9.49 17.49 -25.04
N SER A 18 8.80 17.33 -23.91
CA SER A 18 9.03 17.78 -22.53
C SER A 18 10.47 17.73 -22.00
N GLN A 19 10.94 18.84 -21.40
CA GLN A 19 11.92 18.83 -20.32
C GLN A 19 11.56 19.91 -19.28
N ASP A 20 11.52 19.50 -18.01
CA ASP A 20 11.51 20.37 -16.84
C ASP A 20 12.68 21.35 -16.90
N GLU A 21 12.41 22.59 -17.31
CA GLU A 21 13.15 23.74 -16.85
C GLU A 21 12.11 24.75 -16.39
N ASN A 22 11.78 24.74 -15.10
CA ASN A 22 11.17 25.92 -14.50
C ASN A 22 12.34 26.83 -14.09
N PRO A 23 12.74 27.82 -14.90
CA PRO A 23 13.77 28.75 -14.49
C PRO A 23 13.28 29.45 -13.23
N VAL A 24 14.16 29.62 -12.25
CA VAL A 24 13.88 30.41 -11.05
C VAL A 24 13.40 31.79 -11.51
N SER A 25 12.09 32.01 -11.52
CA SER A 25 11.53 33.27 -11.97
C SER A 25 11.77 34.30 -10.88
N ARG A 26 12.45 35.39 -11.22
CA ARG A 26 12.62 36.54 -10.33
C ARG A 26 11.24 37.00 -9.85
N VAL A 27 11.09 37.20 -8.54
CA VAL A 27 9.87 37.77 -7.95
C VAL A 27 9.67 39.16 -8.54
N GLN A 28 8.53 39.38 -9.20
CA GLN A 28 8.19 40.67 -9.80
C GLN A 28 7.05 41.31 -9.02
N PHE A 29 7.28 42.55 -8.61
CA PHE A 29 6.25 43.40 -8.01
C PHE A 29 5.61 44.24 -9.11
N SER A 30 4.29 44.40 -9.07
CA SER A 30 3.56 45.18 -10.08
C SER A 30 2.36 45.90 -9.45
N GLY A 31 2.00 47.06 -10.01
CA GLY A 31 0.89 47.91 -9.58
C GLY A 31 1.36 49.25 -9.00
N ASP A 32 0.44 50.21 -8.82
CA ASP A 32 0.71 51.57 -8.34
C ASP A 32 1.35 51.63 -6.94
N ALA A 33 1.34 50.52 -6.19
CA ALA A 33 1.89 50.42 -4.85
C ALA A 33 2.40 49.00 -4.50
N ASP A 34 2.95 48.26 -5.47
CA ASP A 34 3.42 46.87 -5.28
C ASP A 34 2.36 45.92 -4.69
N GLU A 35 1.09 46.12 -5.06
CA GLU A 35 -0.04 45.34 -4.54
C GLU A 35 0.01 43.87 -4.95
N PHE A 36 0.74 43.54 -6.02
CA PHE A 36 0.80 42.19 -6.58
C PHE A 36 2.22 41.64 -6.63
N VAL A 37 2.36 40.38 -6.23
CA VAL A 37 3.62 39.63 -6.22
C VAL A 37 3.50 38.47 -7.20
N SER A 38 4.36 38.44 -8.22
CA SER A 38 4.38 37.36 -9.22
C SER A 38 5.55 36.41 -8.97
N ILE A 39 5.27 35.13 -8.70
CA ILE A 39 6.26 34.06 -8.45
C ILE A 39 5.90 32.84 -9.31
N GLY A 40 6.85 32.32 -10.08
CA GLY A 40 6.69 31.12 -10.90
C GLY A 40 5.67 31.26 -12.04
N GLY A 41 5.42 32.49 -12.53
CA GLY A 41 4.38 32.77 -13.52
C GLY A 41 2.97 32.99 -12.97
N HIS A 42 2.78 32.93 -11.64
CA HIS A 42 1.50 33.16 -10.97
C HIS A 42 1.51 34.49 -10.19
N LYS A 43 0.41 35.26 -10.26
CA LYS A 43 0.24 36.58 -9.62
C LYS A 43 -0.62 36.44 -8.37
N TYR A 44 -0.10 36.86 -7.21
CA TYR A 44 -0.77 36.82 -5.91
C TYR A 44 -0.99 38.25 -5.37
N HIS A 45 -2.09 38.50 -4.66
CA HIS A 45 -2.28 39.75 -3.93
C HIS A 45 -1.40 39.76 -2.67
N ARG A 46 -0.71 40.88 -2.43
CA ARG A 46 0.23 41.03 -1.32
C ARG A 46 -0.44 40.84 0.05
N HIS A 47 -1.71 41.20 0.21
CA HIS A 47 -2.42 41.03 1.48
C HIS A 47 -2.77 39.58 1.82
N GLU A 48 -2.95 38.72 0.81
CA GLU A 48 -3.21 37.28 1.01
C GLU A 48 -1.96 36.55 1.52
N LEU A 49 -0.77 36.97 1.08
CA LEU A 49 0.51 36.48 1.60
C LEU A 49 0.81 36.97 3.02
N MET A 50 0.15 38.05 3.46
CA MET A 50 0.45 38.76 4.70
C MET A 50 -0.48 38.40 5.87
N GLN A 51 -1.51 37.57 5.68
CA GLN A 51 -2.49 37.29 6.75
C GLN A 51 -2.47 35.84 7.27
N ALA A 52 -2.14 35.74 8.56
CA ALA A 52 -2.30 34.57 9.40
C ALA A 52 -3.78 34.29 9.71
N PHE A 53 -4.28 33.09 9.39
CA PHE A 53 -5.64 32.67 9.75
C PHE A 53 -5.61 31.83 11.03
N GLY A 54 -6.07 32.41 12.15
CA GLY A 54 -6.02 31.79 13.48
C GLY A 54 -6.88 30.53 13.65
N GLY A 55 -7.90 30.33 12.80
CA GLY A 55 -8.77 29.14 12.83
C GLY A 55 -8.12 27.84 12.33
N ASN A 56 -7.02 27.92 11.58
CA ASN A 56 -6.26 26.77 11.07
C ASN A 56 -4.88 26.60 11.76
N LEU A 57 -4.59 27.35 12.83
CA LEU A 57 -3.23 27.49 13.40
C LEU A 57 -2.14 27.71 12.34
N ASN A 58 -2.48 28.37 11.24
CA ASN A 58 -1.60 28.56 10.09
C ASN A 58 -1.37 30.06 9.89
N PRO A 59 -0.19 30.61 10.26
CA PRO A 59 0.03 32.04 10.27
C PRO A 59 0.35 32.65 8.89
N GLY A 60 -0.02 32.01 7.77
CA GLY A 60 0.08 32.59 6.43
C GLY A 60 -0.10 31.61 5.28
N LEU A 61 0.33 32.02 4.09
CA LEU A 61 0.32 31.21 2.86
C LEU A 61 1.40 30.12 2.94
N SER A 62 1.06 28.97 3.51
CA SER A 62 1.95 27.80 3.50
C SER A 62 1.70 26.95 2.24
N PRO A 63 2.70 26.73 1.37
CA PRO A 63 2.60 25.70 0.36
C PRO A 63 2.39 24.35 1.04
N TYR A 64 1.50 23.51 0.50
CA TYR A 64 1.30 22.17 1.04
C TYR A 64 2.64 21.41 1.07
N PRO A 65 3.06 20.84 2.21
CA PRO A 65 4.32 20.12 2.26
C PRO A 65 4.27 18.93 1.30
N LYS A 66 5.08 18.97 0.23
CA LYS A 66 5.29 17.84 -0.70
C LYS A 66 6.14 16.73 -0.05
N ARG A 67 5.75 16.26 1.14
CA ARG A 67 6.26 15.01 1.70
C ARG A 67 5.17 13.96 1.58
N THR A 68 5.24 13.17 0.51
CA THR A 68 4.39 12.00 0.32
C THR A 68 4.84 10.91 1.29
N ILE A 69 4.15 10.77 2.41
CA ILE A 69 4.34 9.66 3.36
C ILE A 69 3.71 8.42 2.74
N ASN A 70 4.40 7.28 2.76
CA ASN A 70 3.83 6.02 2.29
C ASN A 70 3.19 5.25 3.47
N PRO A 71 1.85 5.11 3.54
CA PRO A 71 1.17 4.37 4.61
C PRO A 71 1.16 2.84 4.39
N VAL A 72 1.54 2.36 3.20
CA VAL A 72 1.55 0.92 2.85
C VAL A 72 2.35 0.06 3.84
N PRO A 73 3.56 0.45 4.30
CA PRO A 73 4.34 -0.38 5.21
C PRO A 73 3.66 -0.61 6.57
N VAL A 74 2.94 0.38 7.09
CA VAL A 74 2.16 0.25 8.33
C VAL A 74 1.00 -0.72 8.12
N GLY A 75 0.29 -0.62 7.00
CA GLY A 75 -0.77 -1.56 6.64
C GLY A 75 -0.27 -3.01 6.50
N LEU A 76 0.92 -3.21 5.91
CA LEU A 76 1.55 -4.53 5.79
C LEU A 76 2.03 -5.08 7.14
N ALA A 77 2.53 -4.23 8.04
CA ALA A 77 2.92 -4.63 9.38
C ALA A 77 1.69 -5.03 10.24
N ALA A 78 0.58 -4.28 10.10
CA ALA A 78 -0.70 -4.58 10.71
C ALA A 78 -1.27 -5.92 10.27
N PHE A 79 -1.26 -6.16 8.96
CA PHE A 79 -1.66 -7.43 8.38
C PHE A 79 -0.78 -8.58 8.89
N SER A 80 0.54 -8.40 8.83
CA SER A 80 1.51 -9.45 9.14
C SER A 80 1.42 -9.94 10.58
N LEU A 81 1.36 -9.02 11.56
CA LEU A 81 1.25 -9.40 12.97
C LEU A 81 -0.05 -10.17 13.21
N THR A 82 -1.15 -9.68 12.66
CA THR A 82 -2.48 -10.27 12.86
C THR A 82 -2.56 -11.65 12.21
N LEU A 83 -2.04 -11.78 10.98
CA LEU A 83 -1.96 -13.06 10.27
C LEU A 83 -1.09 -14.06 11.02
N PHE A 84 0.08 -13.66 11.50
CA PHE A 84 0.97 -14.55 12.25
C PHE A 84 0.27 -15.11 13.50
N VAL A 85 -0.34 -14.23 14.30
CA VAL A 85 -1.08 -14.64 15.49
C VAL A 85 -2.22 -15.59 15.11
N PHE A 86 -3.08 -15.22 14.15
CA PHE A 86 -4.16 -16.07 13.65
C PHE A 86 -3.68 -17.45 13.22
N CYS A 87 -2.56 -17.52 12.50
CA CYS A 87 -1.96 -18.77 12.06
C CYS A 87 -1.48 -19.64 13.23
N MET A 88 -0.89 -19.04 14.28
CA MET A 88 -0.47 -19.80 15.47
C MET A 88 -1.67 -20.40 16.23
N TYR A 89 -2.77 -19.65 16.35
CA TYR A 89 -4.02 -20.16 16.94
C TYR A 89 -4.64 -21.27 16.07
N THR A 90 -4.68 -21.07 14.75
CA THR A 90 -5.27 -22.04 13.82
C THR A 90 -4.41 -23.30 13.68
N ALA A 91 -3.10 -23.19 13.88
CA ALA A 91 -2.17 -24.32 13.95
C ALA A 91 -2.30 -25.12 15.27
N GLU A 92 -3.09 -24.62 16.24
CA GLU A 92 -3.16 -25.11 17.62
C GLU A 92 -1.78 -25.16 18.29
N ALA A 93 -0.93 -24.17 18.01
CA ALA A 93 0.40 -24.09 18.60
C ALA A 93 0.29 -24.06 20.13
N MET A 94 1.17 -24.81 20.80
CA MET A 94 1.16 -24.98 22.26
C MET A 94 -0.18 -25.52 22.82
N GLY A 95 -1.01 -26.16 22.00
CA GLY A 95 -2.30 -26.70 22.42
C GLY A 95 -3.40 -25.65 22.60
N ILE A 96 -3.17 -24.42 22.17
CA ILE A 96 -4.14 -23.32 22.29
C ILE A 96 -5.22 -23.47 21.22
N LYS A 97 -6.49 -23.57 21.64
CA LYS A 97 -7.65 -23.77 20.75
C LYS A 97 -8.67 -22.65 20.80
N ILE A 98 -8.56 -21.76 21.79
CA ILE A 98 -9.51 -20.67 22.04
C ILE A 98 -8.91 -19.38 21.48
N PRO A 99 -9.49 -18.75 20.43
CA PRO A 99 -8.87 -17.62 19.74
C PRO A 99 -9.02 -16.26 20.43
N ASN A 100 -9.45 -16.18 21.70
CA ASN A 100 -9.86 -14.92 22.35
C ASN A 100 -8.81 -13.81 22.33
N VAL A 101 -7.52 -14.14 22.49
CA VAL A 101 -6.47 -13.09 22.51
C VAL A 101 -6.22 -12.52 21.11
N MET A 102 -6.43 -13.30 20.03
CA MET A 102 -6.23 -12.80 18.66
C MET A 102 -7.31 -11.77 18.25
N ILE A 103 -8.48 -11.79 18.91
CA ILE A 103 -9.58 -10.87 18.61
C ILE A 103 -9.11 -9.41 18.79
N GLY A 104 -8.25 -9.15 19.79
CA GLY A 104 -7.69 -7.81 20.02
C GLY A 104 -6.84 -7.30 18.86
N SER A 105 -5.92 -8.12 18.34
CA SER A 105 -5.09 -7.73 17.19
C SER A 105 -5.90 -7.64 15.90
N ALA A 106 -6.88 -8.54 15.70
CA ALA A 106 -7.80 -8.49 14.56
C ALA A 106 -8.68 -7.24 14.57
N CYS A 107 -9.17 -6.79 15.73
CA CYS A 107 -10.01 -5.60 15.81
C CYS A 107 -9.19 -4.31 15.61
N PHE A 108 -8.12 -4.13 16.38
CA PHE A 108 -7.44 -2.84 16.45
C PHE A 108 -6.33 -2.68 15.43
N TYR A 109 -5.49 -3.70 15.23
CA TYR A 109 -4.32 -3.55 14.37
C TYR A 109 -4.61 -4.00 12.95
N GLY A 110 -4.85 -5.29 12.73
CA GLY A 110 -5.24 -5.84 11.43
C GLY A 110 -6.56 -5.27 10.91
N GLY A 111 -7.46 -4.84 11.79
CA GLY A 111 -8.74 -4.23 11.41
C GLY A 111 -8.64 -2.72 11.25
N THR A 112 -8.68 -2.01 12.38
CA THR A 112 -8.84 -0.54 12.43
C THR A 112 -7.64 0.20 11.86
N VAL A 113 -6.42 -0.06 12.35
CA VAL A 113 -5.20 0.62 11.86
C VAL A 113 -4.99 0.30 10.38
N GLN A 114 -5.16 -0.95 9.98
CA GLN A 114 -5.04 -1.33 8.58
C GLN A 114 -6.06 -0.62 7.69
N MET A 115 -7.33 -0.54 8.10
CA MET A 115 -8.36 0.22 7.40
C MET A 115 -7.99 1.70 7.21
N LEU A 116 -7.50 2.34 8.28
CA LEU A 116 -7.04 3.74 8.23
C LEU A 116 -5.86 3.91 7.26
N CYS A 117 -4.89 2.99 7.28
CA CYS A 117 -3.80 3.00 6.31
C CYS A 117 -4.30 2.83 4.87
N GLY A 118 -5.33 2.02 4.64
CA GLY A 118 -5.95 1.85 3.33
C GLY A 118 -6.56 3.15 2.79
N ILE A 119 -7.28 3.88 3.66
CA ILE A 119 -7.86 5.20 3.34
C ILE A 119 -6.74 6.21 3.04
N LEU A 120 -5.68 6.25 3.84
CA LEU A 120 -4.52 7.12 3.57
C LEU A 120 -3.81 6.74 2.26
N THR A 121 -3.78 5.45 1.91
CA THR A 121 -3.20 4.97 0.64
C THR A 121 -4.04 5.43 -0.56
N PHE A 122 -5.36 5.50 -0.40
CA PHE A 122 -6.27 6.03 -1.42
C PHE A 122 -5.97 7.51 -1.72
N LEU A 123 -5.75 8.33 -0.67
CA LEU A 123 -5.38 9.74 -0.82
C LEU A 123 -4.04 9.95 -1.54
N ASN A 124 -3.15 8.97 -1.47
CA ASN A 124 -1.87 8.97 -2.18
C ASN A 124 -1.97 8.54 -3.66
N GLY A 125 -3.16 8.21 -4.16
CA GLY A 125 -3.36 7.78 -5.55
C GLY A 125 -2.90 6.35 -5.86
N ASN A 126 -2.63 5.52 -4.85
CA ASN A 126 -2.27 4.11 -5.05
C ASN A 126 -3.51 3.21 -4.97
N THR A 127 -4.18 3.00 -6.10
CA THR A 127 -5.42 2.21 -6.20
C THR A 127 -5.23 0.76 -5.75
N PHE A 128 -4.13 0.11 -6.14
CA PHE A 128 -3.87 -1.29 -5.78
C PHE A 128 -3.67 -1.42 -4.26
N GLY A 129 -2.78 -0.60 -3.69
CA GLY A 129 -2.53 -0.61 -2.25
C GLY A 129 -3.77 -0.25 -1.43
N ALA A 130 -4.54 0.74 -1.87
CA ALA A 130 -5.80 1.11 -1.21
C ALA A 130 -6.80 -0.04 -1.23
N THR A 131 -6.96 -0.72 -2.37
CA THR A 131 -7.87 -1.87 -2.50
C THR A 131 -7.45 -2.99 -1.56
N VAL A 132 -6.18 -3.38 -1.60
CA VAL A 132 -5.62 -4.47 -0.80
C VAL A 132 -5.74 -4.18 0.70
N ILE A 133 -5.19 -3.05 1.14
CA ILE A 133 -5.06 -2.74 2.56
C ILE A 133 -6.44 -2.53 3.21
N THR A 134 -7.31 -1.78 2.55
CA THR A 134 -8.69 -1.54 3.03
C THR A 134 -9.48 -2.84 3.09
N SER A 135 -9.39 -3.68 2.05
CA SER A 135 -10.12 -4.96 2.02
C SER A 135 -9.67 -5.90 3.13
N PHE A 136 -8.37 -6.03 3.37
CA PHE A 136 -7.87 -6.87 4.46
C PHE A 136 -8.16 -6.28 5.85
N GLY A 137 -8.22 -4.95 5.99
CA GLY A 137 -8.78 -4.31 7.20
C GLY A 137 -10.22 -4.73 7.46
N ALA A 138 -11.05 -4.74 6.42
CA ALA A 138 -12.45 -5.17 6.50
C ALA A 138 -12.57 -6.68 6.77
N PHE A 139 -11.67 -7.49 6.21
CA PHE A 139 -11.58 -8.91 6.51
C PHE A 139 -11.37 -9.14 8.01
N TRP A 140 -10.40 -8.49 8.64
CA TRP A 140 -10.13 -8.72 10.06
C TRP A 140 -11.27 -8.25 10.97
N LEU A 141 -11.89 -7.11 10.66
CA LEU A 141 -13.08 -6.61 11.39
C LEU A 141 -14.30 -7.53 11.21
N SER A 142 -14.53 -8.06 10.01
CA SER A 142 -15.64 -9.01 9.78
C SER A 142 -15.35 -10.38 10.38
N PHE A 143 -14.09 -10.83 10.34
CA PHE A 143 -13.68 -12.12 10.88
C PHE A 143 -13.76 -12.15 12.41
N MET A 144 -13.33 -11.07 13.10
CA MET A 144 -13.45 -11.00 14.55
C MET A 144 -14.90 -11.01 15.01
N ALA A 145 -15.82 -10.41 14.23
CA ALA A 145 -17.24 -10.35 14.57
C ALA A 145 -17.89 -11.75 14.66
N ILE A 146 -17.32 -12.74 13.97
CA ILE A 146 -17.76 -14.14 14.07
C ILE A 146 -17.56 -14.69 15.50
N PHE A 147 -16.52 -14.25 16.20
CA PHE A 147 -16.11 -14.79 17.51
C PHE A 147 -16.54 -13.93 18.70
N VAL A 148 -16.96 -12.68 18.48
CA VAL A 148 -17.46 -11.79 19.54
C VAL A 148 -18.94 -12.08 19.79
N GLU A 149 -19.28 -12.45 21.02
CA GLU A 149 -20.61 -12.92 21.39
C GLU A 149 -21.71 -11.88 21.16
N ASP A 150 -21.40 -10.60 21.34
CA ASP A 150 -22.35 -9.49 21.15
C ASP A 150 -22.86 -9.36 19.71
N PHE A 151 -22.11 -9.86 18.72
CA PHE A 151 -22.59 -9.89 17.33
C PHE A 151 -23.56 -11.06 17.05
N GLY A 152 -23.62 -12.07 17.93
CA GLY A 152 -24.56 -13.19 17.81
C GLY A 152 -24.33 -14.14 16.63
N ILE A 153 -23.25 -13.98 15.85
CA ILE A 153 -23.04 -14.70 14.58
C ILE A 153 -22.85 -16.19 14.83
N ALA A 154 -21.96 -16.59 15.74
CA ALA A 154 -21.73 -18.00 16.05
C ALA A 154 -22.95 -18.64 16.74
N GLN A 155 -23.63 -17.89 17.62
CA GLN A 155 -24.80 -18.33 18.38
C GLN A 155 -26.01 -18.63 17.49
N ALA A 156 -26.09 -18.01 16.30
CA ALA A 156 -27.17 -18.24 15.36
C ALA A 156 -27.16 -19.65 14.73
N TYR A 157 -26.05 -20.39 14.82
CA TYR A 157 -25.92 -21.72 14.24
C TYR A 157 -26.08 -22.81 15.30
N THR A 158 -27.15 -23.61 15.20
CA THR A 158 -27.39 -24.75 16.11
C THR A 158 -26.64 -26.01 15.68
N ASP A 159 -26.32 -26.16 14.39
CA ASP A 159 -25.51 -27.25 13.86
C ASP A 159 -24.04 -26.81 13.69
N PRO A 160 -23.08 -27.40 14.43
CA PRO A 160 -21.65 -27.08 14.29
C PRO A 160 -21.11 -27.31 12.87
N LYS A 161 -21.67 -28.26 12.12
CA LYS A 161 -21.25 -28.52 10.74
C LYS A 161 -21.72 -27.40 9.81
N MET A 162 -22.95 -26.93 9.98
CA MET A 162 -23.48 -25.77 9.25
C MET A 162 -22.62 -24.52 9.51
N PHE A 163 -22.26 -24.25 10.77
CA PHE A 163 -21.36 -23.15 11.12
C PHE A 163 -19.99 -23.28 10.45
N SER A 164 -19.37 -24.47 10.54
CA SER A 164 -18.07 -24.73 9.91
C SER A 164 -18.10 -24.51 8.40
N ASN A 165 -19.16 -24.96 7.72
CA ASN A 165 -19.35 -24.72 6.30
C ASN A 165 -19.55 -23.23 5.97
N ALA A 166 -20.29 -22.50 6.80
CA ALA A 166 -20.50 -21.06 6.62
C ALA A 166 -19.19 -20.27 6.72
N VAL A 167 -18.35 -20.58 7.73
CA VAL A 167 -16.99 -20.02 7.85
C VAL A 167 -16.11 -20.43 6.66
N GLY A 168 -16.26 -21.66 6.18
CA GLY A 168 -15.62 -22.13 4.94
C GLY A 168 -15.99 -21.25 3.73
N PHE A 169 -17.28 -20.99 3.50
CA PHE A 169 -17.72 -20.13 2.40
C PHE A 169 -17.23 -18.69 2.53
N PHE A 170 -17.23 -18.14 3.75
CA PHE A 170 -16.64 -16.83 4.02
C PHE A 170 -15.16 -16.79 3.57
N LEU A 171 -14.35 -17.76 4.01
CA LEU A 171 -12.94 -17.83 3.63
C LEU A 171 -12.73 -18.14 2.14
N LEU A 172 -13.62 -18.89 1.50
CA LEU A 172 -13.58 -19.16 0.07
C LEU A 172 -13.76 -17.87 -0.75
N GLY A 173 -14.72 -17.02 -0.38
CA GLY A 173 -14.92 -15.72 -1.03
C GLY A 173 -13.66 -14.86 -0.97
N TRP A 174 -13.01 -14.83 0.20
CA TRP A 174 -11.72 -14.17 0.36
C TRP A 174 -10.61 -14.83 -0.46
N ALA A 175 -10.53 -16.17 -0.50
CA ALA A 175 -9.55 -16.88 -1.32
C ALA A 175 -9.66 -16.49 -2.80
N ILE A 176 -10.88 -16.39 -3.35
CA ILE A 176 -11.12 -15.97 -4.73
C ILE A 176 -10.60 -14.54 -4.96
N LEU A 177 -10.93 -13.61 -4.07
CA LEU A 177 -10.43 -12.23 -4.17
C LEU A 177 -8.90 -12.21 -4.15
N ILE A 178 -8.27 -12.97 -3.26
CA ILE A 178 -6.81 -13.03 -3.15
C ILE A 178 -6.20 -13.61 -4.42
N TRP A 179 -6.78 -14.67 -5.01
CA TRP A 179 -6.33 -15.21 -6.30
C TRP A 179 -6.39 -14.17 -7.44
N VAL A 180 -7.44 -13.36 -7.49
CA VAL A 180 -7.52 -12.24 -8.44
C VAL A 180 -6.39 -11.24 -8.18
N LEU A 181 -6.16 -10.85 -6.93
CA LEU A 181 -5.07 -9.95 -6.56
C LEU A 181 -3.68 -10.53 -6.90
N THR A 182 -3.48 -11.85 -6.75
CA THR A 182 -2.24 -12.54 -7.15
C THR A 182 -1.93 -12.38 -8.63
N ILE A 183 -2.94 -12.40 -9.50
CA ILE A 183 -2.73 -12.18 -10.94
C ILE A 183 -2.27 -10.73 -11.20
N LEU A 184 -2.79 -9.76 -10.43
CA LEU A 184 -2.41 -8.36 -10.55
C LEU A 184 -0.96 -8.08 -10.10
N THR A 185 -0.32 -8.98 -9.36
CA THR A 185 1.07 -8.83 -8.89
C THR A 185 2.12 -9.45 -9.81
N LEU A 186 1.72 -10.07 -10.93
CA LEU A 186 2.66 -10.70 -11.88
C LEU A 186 3.68 -9.73 -12.49
N LYS A 187 3.37 -8.44 -12.55
CA LYS A 187 4.28 -7.37 -13.03
C LYS A 187 5.08 -6.69 -11.90
N SER A 188 4.96 -7.16 -10.67
CA SER A 188 5.61 -6.57 -9.50
C SER A 188 6.95 -7.24 -9.17
N THR A 189 7.30 -7.37 -7.89
CA THR A 189 8.52 -8.02 -7.40
C THR A 189 8.21 -9.44 -6.92
N VAL A 190 9.22 -10.32 -6.92
CA VAL A 190 9.05 -11.71 -6.46
C VAL A 190 8.46 -11.79 -5.04
N PRO A 191 8.87 -10.96 -4.05
CA PRO A 191 8.28 -11.01 -2.72
C PRO A 191 6.80 -10.60 -2.68
N ILE A 192 6.36 -9.64 -3.49
CA ILE A 192 4.95 -9.24 -3.57
C ILE A 192 4.12 -10.36 -4.20
N PHE A 193 4.62 -10.99 -5.28
CA PHE A 193 3.93 -12.13 -5.88
C PHE A 193 3.86 -13.32 -4.92
N ALA A 194 4.97 -13.67 -4.27
CA ALA A 194 5.04 -14.77 -3.30
C ALA A 194 4.07 -14.54 -2.14
N PHE A 195 3.96 -13.31 -1.64
CA PHE A 195 3.00 -12.92 -0.61
C PHE A 195 1.56 -13.25 -1.01
N PHE A 196 1.08 -12.70 -2.13
CA PHE A 196 -0.29 -12.96 -2.55
C PHE A 196 -0.55 -14.43 -2.92
N PHE A 197 0.44 -15.11 -3.51
CA PHE A 197 0.31 -16.52 -3.89
C PHE A 197 0.20 -17.45 -2.67
N LEU A 198 1.09 -17.29 -1.69
CA LEU A 198 1.05 -18.10 -0.46
C LEU A 198 -0.19 -17.79 0.37
N LEU A 199 -0.58 -16.51 0.42
CA LEU A 199 -1.82 -16.10 1.09
C LEU A 199 -3.06 -16.72 0.43
N ALA A 200 -3.12 -16.75 -0.91
CA ALA A 200 -4.21 -17.39 -1.64
C ALA A 200 -4.29 -18.89 -1.35
N LEU A 201 -3.13 -19.57 -1.30
CA LEU A 201 -3.04 -20.98 -0.97
C LEU A 201 -3.46 -21.24 0.49
N ALA A 202 -3.03 -20.41 1.43
CA ALA A 202 -3.40 -20.50 2.84
C ALA A 202 -4.93 -20.39 3.01
N PHE A 203 -5.57 -19.38 2.42
CA PHE A 203 -7.03 -19.19 2.50
C PHE A 203 -7.81 -20.32 1.81
N THR A 204 -7.29 -20.83 0.69
CA THR A 204 -7.90 -21.99 0.01
C THR A 204 -7.89 -23.23 0.89
N LEU A 205 -6.77 -23.51 1.57
CA LEU A 205 -6.64 -24.63 2.51
C LEU A 205 -7.45 -24.43 3.78
N LEU A 206 -7.52 -23.20 4.31
CA LEU A 206 -8.36 -22.90 5.47
C LEU A 206 -9.83 -23.13 5.14
N SER A 207 -10.31 -22.59 4.02
CA SER A 207 -11.67 -22.81 3.52
C SER A 207 -12.00 -24.31 3.40
N SER A 208 -11.16 -25.08 2.69
CA SER A 208 -11.38 -26.52 2.53
C SER A 208 -11.29 -27.27 3.85
N GLY A 209 -10.39 -26.87 4.76
CA GLY A 209 -10.27 -27.44 6.10
C GLY A 209 -11.50 -27.22 6.99
N TYR A 210 -12.18 -26.09 6.84
CA TYR A 210 -13.47 -25.82 7.48
C TYR A 210 -14.61 -26.62 6.85
N MET A 211 -14.68 -26.72 5.52
CA MET A 211 -15.75 -27.45 4.83
C MET A 211 -15.65 -28.98 5.00
N VAL A 212 -14.44 -29.54 4.93
CA VAL A 212 -14.21 -30.98 5.12
C VAL A 212 -14.11 -31.34 6.61
N ASN A 213 -14.07 -30.33 7.49
CA ASN A 213 -13.91 -30.45 8.94
C ASN A 213 -12.68 -31.28 9.35
N ARG A 214 -11.53 -31.00 8.72
CA ARG A 214 -10.25 -31.69 8.99
C ARG A 214 -9.24 -30.72 9.57
N VAL A 215 -8.87 -30.95 10.83
CA VAL A 215 -7.91 -30.13 11.58
C VAL A 215 -6.56 -30.05 10.86
N ASN A 216 -6.05 -31.16 10.34
CA ASN A 216 -4.75 -31.19 9.66
C ASN A 216 -4.70 -30.28 8.43
N VAL A 217 -5.82 -30.12 7.71
CA VAL A 217 -5.89 -29.23 6.54
C VAL A 217 -5.87 -27.76 6.99
N LYS A 218 -6.60 -27.44 8.07
CA LYS A 218 -6.54 -26.11 8.71
C LYS A 218 -5.13 -25.78 9.20
N LYS A 219 -4.43 -26.75 9.80
CA LYS A 219 -3.02 -26.60 10.23
C LYS A 219 -2.09 -26.36 9.05
N ALA A 220 -2.26 -27.10 7.95
CA ALA A 220 -1.47 -26.89 6.74
C ALA A 220 -1.64 -25.47 6.18
N GLY A 221 -2.88 -24.98 6.06
CA GLY A 221 -3.17 -23.60 5.65
C GLY A 221 -2.56 -22.57 6.60
N ALA A 222 -2.65 -22.80 7.91
CA ALA A 222 -2.07 -21.93 8.92
C ALA A 222 -0.54 -21.86 8.87
N ILE A 223 0.15 -22.98 8.63
CA ILE A 223 1.62 -22.99 8.50
C ILE A 223 2.04 -22.17 7.27
N ILE A 224 1.34 -22.32 6.14
CA ILE A 224 1.61 -21.52 4.94
C ILE A 224 1.38 -20.03 5.22
N GLY A 225 0.28 -19.68 5.89
CA GLY A 225 0.01 -18.30 6.30
C GLY A 225 1.02 -17.75 7.30
N ALA A 226 1.60 -18.58 8.17
CA ALA A 226 2.67 -18.16 9.06
C ALA A 226 3.95 -17.83 8.26
N VAL A 227 4.31 -18.63 7.27
CA VAL A 227 5.43 -18.33 6.35
C VAL A 227 5.16 -17.03 5.58
N ASP A 228 3.94 -16.86 5.09
CA ASP A 228 3.49 -15.65 4.39
C ASP A 228 3.65 -14.38 5.24
N SER A 229 3.33 -14.46 6.53
CA SER A 229 3.53 -13.33 7.45
C SER A 229 4.98 -12.85 7.50
N PHE A 230 5.97 -13.74 7.49
CA PHE A 230 7.37 -13.31 7.46
C PHE A 230 7.73 -12.57 6.16
N ILE A 231 7.14 -12.96 5.02
CA ILE A 231 7.30 -12.25 3.75
C ILE A 231 6.63 -10.88 3.81
N SER A 232 5.43 -10.78 4.40
CA SER A 232 4.73 -9.50 4.61
C SER A 232 5.52 -8.55 5.52
N TRP A 233 6.11 -9.04 6.61
CA TRP A 233 7.01 -8.23 7.44
C TRP A 233 8.25 -7.79 6.69
N TYR A 234 8.82 -8.66 5.85
CA TYR A 234 9.93 -8.25 4.97
C TYR A 234 9.50 -7.13 4.02
N LEU A 235 8.30 -7.20 3.43
CA LEU A 235 7.75 -6.12 2.58
C LEU A 235 7.54 -4.81 3.38
N ALA A 236 7.05 -4.91 4.62
CA ALA A 236 6.90 -3.76 5.51
C ALA A 236 8.26 -3.15 5.88
N PHE A 237 9.26 -3.99 6.18
CA PHE A 237 10.64 -3.56 6.42
C PHE A 237 11.22 -2.88 5.19
N ALA A 238 11.07 -3.47 4.00
CA ALA A 238 11.52 -2.90 2.73
C ALA A 238 10.89 -1.54 2.47
N GLY A 239 9.59 -1.38 2.76
CA GLY A 239 8.89 -0.11 2.59
C GLY A 239 9.19 0.96 3.66
N THR A 240 9.70 0.57 4.82
CA THR A 240 10.04 1.49 5.93
C THR A 240 11.53 1.83 5.97
N SER A 241 12.39 0.92 5.54
CA SER A 241 13.84 1.08 5.57
C SER A 241 14.31 2.11 4.55
N ASN A 242 15.11 3.07 5.01
CA ASN A 242 15.80 4.07 4.21
C ASN A 242 17.23 4.27 4.75
N ARG A 243 18.07 4.98 4.01
CA ARG A 243 19.48 5.20 4.40
C ARG A 243 19.65 5.97 5.72
N GLN A 244 18.61 6.66 6.19
CA GLN A 244 18.65 7.45 7.42
C GLN A 244 18.29 6.61 8.66
N ASN A 245 17.49 5.55 8.51
CA ASN A 245 16.99 4.74 9.62
C ASN A 245 17.51 3.30 9.66
N SER A 246 18.15 2.80 8.59
CA SER A 246 18.64 1.43 8.51
C SER A 246 19.98 1.32 7.79
N TYR A 247 20.89 0.54 8.38
CA TYR A 247 22.15 0.13 7.72
C TYR A 247 21.92 -0.92 6.63
N ILE A 248 20.78 -1.62 6.66
CA ILE A 248 20.39 -2.64 5.68
C ILE A 248 19.27 -2.05 4.82
N THR A 249 19.52 -1.92 3.51
CA THR A 249 18.50 -1.52 2.54
C THR A 249 18.01 -2.75 1.77
N SER A 250 16.70 -2.89 1.60
CA SER A 250 16.11 -4.10 1.00
C SER A 250 16.47 -4.24 -0.49
N TYR A 251 16.89 -5.43 -0.89
CA TYR A 251 17.06 -5.79 -2.30
C TYR A 251 15.77 -6.41 -2.85
N HIS A 252 15.14 -5.79 -3.84
CA HIS A 252 13.95 -6.35 -4.48
C HIS A 252 14.33 -7.08 -5.77
N LEU A 253 14.05 -8.38 -5.84
CA LEU A 253 14.19 -9.15 -7.08
C LEU A 253 12.97 -8.87 -7.99
N PRO A 254 13.15 -8.23 -9.15
CA PRO A 254 12.03 -7.97 -10.08
C PRO A 254 11.55 -9.28 -10.72
N MET A 255 10.25 -9.36 -11.03
CA MET A 255 9.73 -10.50 -11.80
C MET A 255 10.31 -10.51 -13.23
N PRO A 256 10.54 -11.69 -13.83
CA PRO A 256 10.98 -11.80 -15.22
C PRO A 256 9.98 -11.11 -16.16
N THR A 257 10.45 -10.17 -16.98
CA THR A 257 9.61 -9.54 -17.99
C THR A 257 9.54 -10.45 -19.21
N PHE A 258 8.38 -11.10 -19.40
CA PHE A 258 8.12 -11.86 -20.62
C PHE A 258 7.97 -10.90 -21.80
N GLY A 259 8.87 -10.99 -22.80
CA GLY A 259 8.75 -10.26 -24.06
C GLY A 259 9.82 -9.21 -24.38
N LYS A 260 10.79 -8.94 -23.50
CA LYS A 260 11.99 -8.15 -23.86
C LYS A 260 13.22 -9.04 -23.92
N LYS A 261 13.64 -9.41 -25.14
CA LYS A 261 15.00 -9.91 -25.38
C LYS A 261 15.96 -8.74 -25.23
N GLY A 262 16.80 -8.79 -24.20
CA GLY A 262 17.92 -7.87 -24.00
C GLY A 262 17.61 -6.65 -23.13
N ALA A 263 17.99 -6.72 -21.85
CA ALA A 263 18.54 -5.61 -21.06
C ALA A 263 18.73 -6.07 -19.60
N PHE A 264 19.59 -7.09 -19.39
CA PHE A 264 20.34 -7.14 -18.13
C PHE A 264 21.51 -6.14 -18.25
N GLU A 265 21.18 -4.87 -18.40
CA GLU A 265 22.16 -3.80 -18.22
C GLU A 265 21.99 -3.32 -16.79
N HIS A 266 22.98 -3.66 -15.96
CA HIS A 266 23.07 -3.24 -14.58
C HIS A 266 23.23 -1.70 -14.56
N LYS A 267 22.14 -0.94 -14.60
CA LYS A 267 22.20 0.48 -14.28
C LYS A 267 22.42 0.60 -12.77
N PRO A 268 23.54 1.16 -12.29
CA PRO A 268 23.69 1.44 -10.87
C PRO A 268 22.56 2.38 -10.45
N PHE A 269 22.00 2.09 -9.28
CA PHE A 269 20.92 2.85 -8.66
C PHE A 269 21.32 4.33 -8.55
N ARG A 270 20.86 5.17 -9.49
CA ARG A 270 20.81 6.62 -9.28
C ARG A 270 19.62 6.87 -8.36
N GLY A 271 19.92 7.08 -7.08
CA GLY A 271 18.92 7.57 -6.13
C GLY A 271 18.33 8.90 -6.63
N PRO A 272 17.17 9.31 -6.09
CA PRO A 272 16.65 10.64 -6.35
C PRO A 272 17.70 11.68 -5.96
N GLN A 273 18.04 12.57 -6.88
CA GLN A 273 18.77 13.79 -6.56
C GLN A 273 17.78 14.76 -5.90
N LEU A 274 17.49 14.56 -4.61
CA LEU A 274 16.97 15.56 -3.68
C LEU A 274 17.39 15.18 -2.26
#